data_AF-A0A7X9HVF4-F1
#
_entry.id   AF-A0A7X9HVF4-F1
#
_cell.length_a   1.000
_cell.length_b   1.000
_cell.length_c   1.000
_cell.angle_alpha   90.00
_cell.angle_beta   90.00
_cell.angle_gamma   90.00
#
_symmetry.space_group_name_H-M   'P 1'
#
loop_
_entity.id
_entity.type
_entity.pdbx_description
1 polymer ?
#
loop_
_entity_poly.entity_id
_entity_poly.type
_entity_poly.pdbx_seq_one_letter_code
_entity_poly.pdbx_strand_id
1 'polypeptide(L)'
;ILPPGKWVDFWTSEVYEGNKEIDYVPPKGRGGALLVREGSIFVTQDWMPYLMHHIPELLYIQVYPGADAEFVLYEDDGITYAYKNGEVAKTVMRISGTNVEAGEFNVEIDKRTGSFEGMAPVSSFDVIIHTAKRPRSITHNNDEVEFTYDVKTSTAKFRIDAKEHERNNLVYHVCI
;
A
#
# COMPACT_ATOMS: atom_id res chain seq x y z
N ILE A 1 10.20 -19.05 -13.71
CA ILE A 1 11.21 -17.97 -13.82
C ILE A 1 10.56 -16.66 -13.42
N LEU A 2 11.17 -15.89 -12.53
CA LEU A 2 10.71 -14.55 -12.16
C LEU A 2 11.31 -13.47 -13.09
N PRO A 3 10.55 -12.43 -13.47
CA PRO A 3 11.09 -11.29 -14.21
C PRO A 3 12.17 -10.52 -13.43
N PRO A 4 12.96 -9.65 -14.10
CA PRO A 4 13.97 -8.82 -13.44
C PRO A 4 13.42 -7.99 -12.27
N GLY A 5 14.18 -7.94 -11.17
CA GLY A 5 13.84 -7.23 -9.94
C GLY A 5 13.83 -8.15 -8.74
N LYS A 6 13.45 -7.64 -7.57
CA LYS A 6 13.24 -8.45 -6.37
C LYS A 6 11.76 -8.68 -6.15
N TRP A 7 11.44 -9.86 -5.65
CA TRP A 7 10.08 -10.34 -5.45
C TRP A 7 9.92 -10.81 -4.01
N VAL A 8 8.98 -10.23 -3.29
CA VAL A 8 8.66 -10.56 -1.91
C VAL A 8 7.51 -11.56 -1.90
N ASP A 9 7.67 -12.69 -1.22
CA ASP A 9 6.58 -13.63 -0.98
C ASP A 9 5.56 -13.01 -0.04
N PHE A 10 4.33 -12.84 -0.52
CA PHE A 10 3.24 -12.22 0.22
C PHE A 10 2.88 -12.99 1.50
N TRP A 11 3.19 -14.29 1.56
CA TRP A 11 2.84 -15.15 2.68
C TRP A 11 3.94 -15.24 3.75
N THR A 12 5.20 -15.14 3.35
CA THR A 12 6.36 -15.44 4.21
C THR A 12 7.32 -14.27 4.38
N SER A 13 7.16 -13.22 3.58
CA SER A 13 8.05 -12.07 3.50
C SER A 13 9.48 -12.41 3.02
N GLU A 14 9.71 -13.62 2.52
CA GLU A 14 10.99 -14.00 1.90
C GLU A 14 11.21 -13.25 0.58
N VAL A 15 12.45 -12.83 0.34
CA VAL A 15 12.83 -12.09 -0.88
C VAL A 15 13.52 -13.02 -1.87
N TYR A 16 12.99 -13.05 -3.09
CA TYR A 16 13.50 -13.80 -4.22
C TYR A 16 14.10 -12.86 -5.27
N GLU A 17 15.27 -13.23 -5.77
CA GLU A 17 15.91 -12.54 -6.89
C GLU A 17 15.26 -12.93 -8.22
N GLY A 18 14.99 -11.92 -9.06
CA GLY A 18 14.50 -12.07 -10.42
C GLY A 18 15.52 -12.69 -11.37
N ASN A 19 15.09 -12.97 -12.60
CA ASN A 19 15.87 -13.69 -13.62
C ASN A 19 16.33 -15.08 -13.16
N LYS A 20 15.65 -15.66 -12.17
CA LYS A 20 15.90 -17.00 -11.66
C LYS A 20 14.63 -17.83 -11.75
N GLU A 21 14.82 -19.12 -12.01
CA GLU A 21 13.79 -20.10 -11.69
C GLU A 21 13.81 -20.33 -10.18
N ILE A 22 12.62 -20.40 -9.60
CA ILE A 22 12.44 -20.67 -8.17
C ILE A 22 11.74 -22.02 -8.06
N ASP A 23 12.24 -22.87 -7.16
CA ASP A 23 11.49 -24.02 -6.69
C ASP A 23 10.66 -23.56 -5.50
N TYR A 24 9.37 -23.31 -5.73
CA TYR A 24 8.50 -22.66 -4.76
C TYR A 24 7.40 -23.57 -4.27
N VAL A 25 7.29 -23.70 -2.95
CA VAL A 25 6.22 -24.43 -2.28
C VAL A 25 5.41 -23.44 -1.44
N PRO A 26 4.15 -23.16 -1.79
CA PRO A 26 3.31 -22.28 -1.00
C PRO A 26 3.13 -22.81 0.44
N PRO A 27 3.08 -21.94 1.46
CA PRO A 27 2.78 -22.36 2.82
C PRO A 27 1.44 -23.12 2.91
N LYS A 28 1.34 -24.04 3.87
CA LYS A 28 0.12 -24.85 4.07
C LYS A 28 -1.12 -23.96 4.21
N GLY A 29 -2.18 -24.30 3.47
CA GLY A 29 -3.44 -23.56 3.49
C GLY A 29 -3.49 -22.31 2.61
N ARG A 30 -2.44 -22.05 1.81
CA ARG A 30 -2.46 -21.00 0.77
C ARG A 30 -2.87 -21.59 -0.58
N GLY A 31 -3.58 -20.80 -1.39
CA GLY A 31 -4.12 -21.21 -2.68
C GLY A 31 -3.11 -21.27 -3.83
N GLY A 32 -1.86 -20.89 -3.59
CA GLY A 32 -0.80 -20.87 -4.60
C GLY A 32 0.30 -19.85 -4.28
N ALA A 33 1.22 -19.70 -5.23
CA ALA A 33 2.27 -18.69 -5.17
C ALA A 33 1.67 -17.29 -5.33
N LEU A 34 2.08 -16.37 -4.45
CA LEU A 34 1.76 -14.95 -4.55
C LEU A 34 3.01 -14.15 -4.20
N LEU A 35 3.59 -13.52 -5.21
CA LEU A 35 4.84 -12.77 -5.11
C LEU A 35 4.58 -11.33 -5.53
N VAL A 36 4.99 -10.39 -4.70
CA VAL A 36 4.86 -8.95 -4.95
C VAL A 36 6.22 -8.40 -5.31
N ARG A 37 6.30 -7.64 -6.39
CA ARG A 37 7.55 -7.00 -6.81
C ARG A 37 7.91 -5.85 -5.87
N GLU A 38 9.17 -5.68 -5.52
CA GLU A 38 9.63 -4.42 -4.90
C GLU A 38 9.28 -3.22 -5.80
N GLY A 39 8.96 -2.08 -5.20
CA GLY A 39 8.34 -0.95 -5.88
C GLY A 39 6.88 -1.21 -6.26
N SER A 40 6.10 -1.75 -5.33
CA SER A 40 4.66 -1.95 -5.50
C SER A 40 3.87 -1.29 -4.38
N ILE A 41 2.72 -0.74 -4.75
CA ILE A 41 1.69 -0.27 -3.84
C ILE A 41 0.38 -0.91 -4.25
N PHE A 42 -0.41 -1.36 -3.29
CA PHE A 42 -1.81 -1.72 -3.54
C PHE A 42 -2.64 -1.55 -2.27
N VAL A 43 -3.95 -1.40 -2.44
CA VAL A 43 -4.88 -1.23 -1.34
C VAL A 43 -5.66 -2.51 -1.11
N THR A 44 -5.84 -2.85 0.16
CA THR A 44 -6.67 -3.96 0.61
C THR A 44 -7.67 -3.46 1.64
N GLN A 45 -8.68 -4.28 1.94
CA GLN A 45 -9.70 -3.99 2.94
C GLN A 45 -10.02 -5.26 3.71
N ASP A 46 -10.77 -5.13 4.80
CA ASP A 46 -11.29 -6.27 5.51
C ASP A 46 -12.21 -7.11 4.62
N TRP A 47 -12.24 -8.41 4.89
CA TRP A 47 -13.10 -9.33 4.16
C TRP A 47 -14.57 -8.92 4.32
N MET A 48 -15.31 -9.00 3.21
CA MET A 48 -16.75 -8.81 3.19
C MET A 48 -17.42 -9.95 2.41
N PRO A 49 -18.64 -10.35 2.79
CA PRO A 49 -19.35 -11.43 2.11
C PRO A 49 -19.78 -11.06 0.68
N TYR A 50 -19.93 -9.77 0.37
CA TYR A 50 -20.24 -9.24 -0.96
C TYR A 50 -19.82 -7.77 -1.07
N LEU A 51 -19.71 -7.25 -2.30
CA LEU A 51 -19.11 -5.93 -2.60
C LEU A 51 -19.80 -4.75 -1.91
N MET A 52 -21.13 -4.73 -1.86
CA MET A 52 -21.92 -3.62 -1.29
C MET A 52 -22.36 -3.87 0.14
N HIS A 53 -21.60 -4.65 0.92
CA HIS A 53 -22.01 -4.95 2.29
C HIS A 53 -21.96 -3.72 3.20
N HIS A 54 -20.85 -2.99 3.15
CA HIS A 54 -20.68 -1.67 3.76
C HIS A 54 -19.54 -0.92 3.06
N ILE A 55 -19.48 0.39 3.28
CA ILE A 55 -18.34 1.19 2.88
C ILE A 55 -17.22 0.98 3.91
N PRO A 56 -16.00 0.61 3.50
CA PRO A 56 -14.88 0.45 4.44
C PRO A 56 -14.52 1.78 5.11
N GLU A 57 -14.57 1.83 6.45
CA GLU A 57 -14.06 2.99 7.21
C GLU A 57 -12.53 3.00 7.29
N LEU A 58 -11.91 1.83 7.06
CA LEU A 58 -10.47 1.61 7.09
C LEU A 58 -10.03 0.83 5.85
N LEU A 59 -9.00 1.31 5.20
CA LEU A 59 -8.28 0.63 4.12
C LEU A 59 -6.83 0.39 4.52
N TYR A 60 -6.20 -0.64 3.95
CA TYR A 60 -4.81 -0.98 4.20
C TYR A 60 -3.97 -0.71 2.95
N ILE A 61 -3.04 0.24 3.04
CA ILE A 61 -2.08 0.53 1.97
C ILE A 61 -0.88 -0.39 2.17
N GLN A 62 -0.71 -1.34 1.25
CA GLN A 62 0.42 -2.26 1.24
C GLN A 62 1.56 -1.64 0.44
N VAL A 63 2.69 -1.37 1.10
CA VAL A 63 3.86 -0.72 0.52
C VAL A 63 5.03 -1.70 0.50
N TYR A 64 5.53 -1.99 -0.70
CA TYR A 64 6.72 -2.81 -0.93
C TYR A 64 7.83 -1.90 -1.46
N PRO A 65 8.72 -1.37 -0.60
CA PRO A 65 9.78 -0.46 -1.00
C PRO A 65 10.84 -1.17 -1.86
N GLY A 66 11.81 -0.42 -2.37
CA GLY A 66 12.93 -0.94 -3.18
C GLY A 66 13.00 -0.37 -4.60
N ALA A 67 11.92 0.25 -5.06
CA ALA A 67 11.91 1.14 -6.22
C ALA A 67 10.76 2.15 -6.12
N ASP A 68 10.87 3.23 -6.90
CA ASP A 68 9.77 4.20 -7.03
C ASP A 68 8.56 3.55 -7.72
N ALA A 69 7.37 3.94 -7.28
CA ALA A 69 6.12 3.32 -7.69
C ALA A 69 4.96 4.33 -7.63
N GLU A 70 3.93 4.10 -8.43
CA GLU A 70 2.67 4.83 -8.36
C GLU A 70 1.49 3.85 -8.40
N PHE A 71 0.51 4.09 -7.54
CA PHE A 71 -0.77 3.40 -7.53
C PHE A 71 -1.89 4.44 -7.46
N VAL A 72 -2.99 4.21 -8.17
CA VAL A 72 -4.16 5.08 -8.11
C VAL A 72 -5.33 4.26 -7.60
N LEU A 73 -5.82 4.61 -6.42
CA LEU A 73 -7.11 4.10 -5.92
C LEU A 73 -8.21 4.80 -6.71
N TYR A 74 -8.96 4.03 -7.49
CA TYR A 74 -10.11 4.48 -8.25
C TYR A 74 -11.39 4.05 -7.53
N GLU A 75 -12.30 5.00 -7.33
CA GLU A 75 -13.61 4.78 -6.72
C GLU A 75 -14.70 5.34 -7.64
N ASP A 76 -15.79 4.58 -7.81
CA ASP A 76 -17.01 4.99 -8.51
C ASP A 76 -18.25 4.45 -7.79
N ASP A 77 -19.43 4.63 -8.37
CA ASP A 77 -20.69 4.16 -7.77
C ASP A 77 -20.86 2.63 -7.81
N GLY A 78 -20.01 1.90 -8.55
CA GLY A 78 -20.06 0.45 -8.73
C GLY A 78 -21.30 -0.09 -9.46
N ILE A 79 -22.17 0.76 -9.98
CA ILE A 79 -23.51 0.40 -10.49
C ILE A 79 -23.72 0.89 -11.93
N THR A 80 -23.30 2.12 -12.25
CA THR A 80 -23.64 2.79 -13.51
C THR A 80 -22.43 2.96 -14.44
N TYR A 81 -22.66 3.58 -15.60
CA TYR A 81 -21.59 3.97 -16.53
C TYR A 81 -21.13 5.43 -16.34
N ALA A 82 -21.52 6.09 -15.25
CA ALA A 82 -21.17 7.48 -14.96
C ALA A 82 -19.65 7.73 -14.95
N TYR A 83 -18.85 6.72 -14.58
CA TYR A 83 -17.39 6.76 -14.66
C TYR A 83 -16.86 7.13 -16.06
N LYS A 84 -17.59 6.79 -17.14
CA LYS A 84 -17.22 7.16 -18.53
C LYS A 84 -17.31 8.67 -18.78
N ASN A 85 -18.09 9.37 -17.98
CA ASN A 85 -18.24 10.82 -18.01
C ASN A 85 -17.33 11.53 -16.99
N GLY A 86 -16.44 10.78 -16.32
CA GLY A 86 -15.51 11.31 -15.33
C GLY A 86 -16.04 11.34 -13.90
N GLU A 87 -17.20 10.75 -13.63
CA GLU A 87 -17.76 10.62 -12.27
C GLU A 87 -17.04 9.50 -11.51
N VAL A 88 -15.83 9.82 -11.07
CA VAL A 88 -14.95 8.96 -10.27
C VAL A 88 -14.24 9.80 -9.22
N ALA A 89 -13.84 9.16 -8.13
CA ALA A 89 -12.88 9.70 -7.19
C ALA A 89 -11.54 8.97 -7.31
N LYS A 90 -10.45 9.69 -7.07
CA LYS A 90 -9.08 9.17 -7.17
C LYS A 90 -8.24 9.60 -5.99
N THR A 91 -7.47 8.67 -5.45
CA THR A 91 -6.36 8.93 -4.52
C THR A 91 -5.10 8.33 -5.11
N VAL A 92 -4.10 9.16 -5.37
CA VAL A 92 -2.81 8.69 -5.91
C VAL A 92 -1.86 8.45 -4.74
N MET A 93 -1.14 7.33 -4.79
CA MET A 93 -0.18 6.90 -3.80
C MET A 93 1.15 6.64 -4.49
N ARG A 94 2.26 7.06 -3.87
CA ARG A 94 3.59 6.91 -4.45
C ARG A 94 4.63 6.41 -3.48
N ILE A 95 5.60 5.69 -4.02
CA ILE A 95 6.93 5.53 -3.43
C ILE A 95 7.85 6.42 -4.27
N SER A 96 8.58 7.33 -3.62
CA SER A 96 9.49 8.25 -4.31
C SER A 96 10.82 8.38 -3.59
N GLY A 97 11.85 8.82 -4.31
CA GLY A 97 13.16 9.11 -3.71
C GLY A 97 13.85 7.87 -3.14
N THR A 98 13.57 6.69 -3.71
CA THR A 98 14.11 5.43 -3.19
C THR A 98 15.63 5.40 -3.26
N ASN A 99 16.28 5.30 -2.10
CA ASN A 99 17.70 5.05 -1.93
C ASN A 99 17.89 3.74 -1.16
N VAL A 100 18.08 2.65 -1.92
CA VAL A 100 18.20 1.29 -1.37
C VAL A 100 19.44 1.14 -0.47
N GLU A 101 20.54 1.83 -0.78
CA GLU A 101 21.78 1.74 0.01
C GLU A 101 21.64 2.45 1.37
N ALA A 102 20.99 3.62 1.39
CA ALA A 102 20.71 4.35 2.63
C ALA A 102 19.52 3.79 3.41
N GLY A 103 18.65 3.01 2.75
CA GLY A 103 17.40 2.52 3.32
C GLY A 103 16.33 3.61 3.40
N GLU A 104 16.34 4.57 2.49
CA GLU A 104 15.48 5.76 2.55
C GLU A 104 14.50 5.80 1.39
N PHE A 105 13.27 6.24 1.63
CA PHE A 105 12.24 6.49 0.61
C PHE A 105 11.11 7.32 1.22
N ASN A 106 10.23 7.85 0.37
CA ASN A 106 9.00 8.49 0.79
C ASN A 106 7.79 7.61 0.46
N VAL A 107 6.77 7.67 1.30
CA VAL A 107 5.42 7.19 1.00
C VAL A 107 4.51 8.42 0.89
N GLU A 108 3.94 8.63 -0.28
CA GLU A 108 3.08 9.77 -0.56
C GLU A 108 1.63 9.31 -0.75
N ILE A 109 0.68 10.04 -0.19
CA ILE A 109 -0.76 9.81 -0.35
C ILE A 109 -1.40 11.17 -0.68
N ASP A 110 -1.82 11.33 -1.93
CA ASP A 110 -2.54 12.52 -2.36
C ASP A 110 -3.94 12.56 -1.74
N LYS A 111 -4.43 13.77 -1.49
CA LYS A 111 -5.84 13.97 -1.11
C LYS A 111 -6.75 13.38 -2.18
N ARG A 112 -7.90 12.86 -1.76
CA ARG A 112 -8.90 12.37 -2.72
C ARG A 112 -9.42 13.51 -3.60
N THR A 113 -9.48 13.27 -4.90
CA THR A 113 -9.98 14.22 -5.90
C THR A 113 -11.05 13.61 -6.77
N GLY A 114 -11.92 14.43 -7.36
CA GLY A 114 -13.10 13.96 -8.08
C GLY A 114 -14.28 13.66 -7.16
N SER A 115 -15.37 13.19 -7.76
CA SER A 115 -16.62 12.93 -7.07
C SER A 115 -17.53 12.07 -7.93
N PHE A 116 -18.41 11.30 -7.29
CA PHE A 116 -19.49 10.55 -7.91
C PHE A 116 -20.71 10.57 -6.98
N GLU A 117 -21.90 10.24 -7.52
CA GLU A 117 -23.12 10.19 -6.73
C GLU A 117 -23.05 9.13 -5.62
N GLY A 118 -23.41 9.51 -4.39
CA GLY A 118 -23.35 8.60 -3.25
C GLY A 118 -21.95 8.37 -2.68
N MET A 119 -20.94 9.11 -3.12
CA MET A 119 -19.57 9.01 -2.62
C MET A 119 -19.49 9.17 -1.09
N ALA A 120 -18.90 8.18 -0.44
CA ALA A 120 -18.68 8.18 1.00
C ALA A 120 -17.62 9.20 1.43
N PRO A 121 -17.55 9.59 2.72
CA PRO A 121 -16.38 10.25 3.28
C PRO A 121 -15.09 9.45 3.03
N VAL A 122 -13.93 10.11 3.12
CA VAL A 122 -12.64 9.41 2.99
C VAL A 122 -12.46 8.40 4.13
N SER A 123 -11.91 7.23 3.81
CA SER A 123 -11.53 6.23 4.79
C SER A 123 -10.25 6.63 5.53
N SER A 124 -10.06 6.13 6.73
CA SER A 124 -8.72 6.09 7.34
C SER A 124 -7.84 5.06 6.62
N PHE A 125 -6.52 5.22 6.72
CA PHE A 125 -5.57 4.24 6.18
C PHE A 125 -4.68 3.67 7.27
N ASP A 126 -4.48 2.35 7.23
CA ASP A 126 -3.32 1.71 7.82
C ASP A 126 -2.26 1.55 6.72
N VAL A 127 -1.13 2.23 6.85
CA VAL A 127 0.00 2.04 5.95
C VAL A 127 0.85 0.90 6.48
N ILE A 128 1.02 -0.14 5.68
CA ILE A 128 1.76 -1.37 6.00
C ILE A 128 2.97 -1.46 5.08
N ILE A 129 4.15 -1.20 5.64
CA ILE A 129 5.42 -1.23 4.92
C ILE A 129 6.05 -2.60 5.13
N HIS A 130 6.24 -3.35 4.05
CA HIS A 130 6.91 -4.64 4.03
C HIS A 130 8.43 -4.44 3.99
N THR A 131 9.09 -4.64 5.13
CA THR A 131 10.54 -4.43 5.28
C THR A 131 11.14 -5.45 6.25
N ALA A 132 12.26 -6.07 5.85
CA ALA A 132 12.98 -7.06 6.66
C ALA A 132 13.57 -6.49 7.95
N LYS A 133 13.79 -5.16 8.01
CA LYS A 133 14.31 -4.46 9.20
C LYS A 133 13.29 -3.46 9.70
N ARG A 134 13.24 -3.30 11.02
CA ARG A 134 12.45 -2.26 11.68
C ARG A 134 12.95 -0.88 11.20
N PRO A 135 12.08 0.01 10.70
CA PRO A 135 12.45 1.39 10.43
C PRO A 135 13.11 2.05 11.63
N ARG A 136 14.17 2.82 11.40
CA ARG A 136 14.77 3.71 12.40
C ARG A 136 13.84 4.89 12.70
N SER A 137 13.17 5.41 11.67
CA SER A 137 12.19 6.49 11.80
C SER A 137 11.16 6.48 10.68
N ILE A 138 9.99 7.02 11.00
CA ILE A 138 8.98 7.48 10.04
C ILE A 138 8.64 8.90 10.45
N THR A 139 8.71 9.86 9.54
CA THR A 139 8.43 11.27 9.84
C THR A 139 7.44 11.88 8.86
N HIS A 140 6.61 12.80 9.36
CA HIS A 140 5.68 13.62 8.59
C HIS A 140 5.81 15.07 9.05
N ASN A 141 6.06 16.01 8.15
CA ASN A 141 6.31 17.44 8.47
C ASN A 141 7.41 17.67 9.53
N ASN A 142 8.42 16.80 9.56
CA ASN A 142 9.51 16.74 10.55
C ASN A 142 9.12 16.23 11.94
N ASP A 143 7.86 15.85 12.16
CA ASP A 143 7.42 15.19 13.39
C ASP A 143 7.57 13.67 13.24
N GLU A 144 7.99 13.00 14.32
CA GLU A 144 8.02 11.54 14.37
C GLU A 144 6.60 10.96 14.37
N VAL A 145 6.38 9.96 13.52
CA VAL A 145 5.14 9.19 13.45
C VAL A 145 5.32 7.92 14.27
N GLU A 146 4.42 7.68 15.22
CA GLU A 146 4.41 6.44 15.97
C GLU A 146 4.05 5.25 15.05
N PHE A 147 4.82 4.17 15.13
CA PHE A 147 4.59 2.96 14.36
C PHE A 147 4.91 1.69 15.15
N THR A 148 4.22 0.62 14.78
CA THR A 148 4.50 -0.74 15.27
C THR A 148 5.35 -1.50 14.25
N TYR A 149 6.11 -2.49 14.71
CA TYR A 149 6.85 -3.40 13.83
C TYR A 149 6.62 -4.83 14.28
N ASP A 150 6.10 -5.66 13.38
CA ASP A 150 5.95 -7.10 13.61
C ASP A 150 7.08 -7.85 12.91
N VAL A 151 7.92 -8.48 13.71
CA VAL A 151 9.07 -9.28 13.24
C VAL A 151 8.62 -10.52 12.47
N LYS A 152 7.46 -11.09 12.79
CA LYS A 152 6.96 -12.33 12.17
C LYS A 152 6.50 -12.10 10.73
N THR A 153 5.91 -10.94 10.47
CA THR A 153 5.44 -10.55 9.14
C THR A 153 6.42 -9.62 8.43
N SER A 154 7.47 -9.14 9.12
CA SER A 154 8.40 -8.14 8.61
C SER A 154 7.68 -6.89 8.11
N THR A 155 6.77 -6.37 8.93
CA THR A 155 5.96 -5.20 8.56
C THR A 155 6.04 -4.10 9.60
N ALA A 156 6.27 -2.87 9.15
CA ALA A 156 6.02 -1.66 9.93
C ALA A 156 4.62 -1.14 9.61
N LYS A 157 3.92 -0.60 10.62
CA LYS A 157 2.54 -0.13 10.47
C LYS A 157 2.30 1.17 11.24
N PHE A 158 1.71 2.14 10.56
CA PHE A 158 1.18 3.38 11.15
C PHE A 158 -0.20 3.73 10.57
N ARG A 159 -0.94 4.58 11.30
CA ARG A 159 -2.31 5.01 10.96
C ARG A 159 -2.29 6.43 10.39
N ILE A 160 -3.06 6.64 9.34
CA ILE A 160 -3.47 7.95 8.83
C ILE A 160 -4.96 8.08 9.11
N ASP A 161 -5.34 9.11 9.86
CA ASP A 161 -6.75 9.37 10.14
C ASP A 161 -7.45 10.00 8.93
N ALA A 162 -8.72 9.63 8.73
CA ALA A 162 -9.56 10.17 7.66
C ALA A 162 -9.51 11.71 7.56
N LYS A 163 -9.52 12.43 8.69
CA LYS A 163 -9.47 13.90 8.71
C LYS A 163 -8.17 14.49 8.17
N GLU A 164 -7.07 13.76 8.33
CA GLU A 164 -5.74 14.16 7.85
C GLU A 164 -5.66 13.98 6.32
N HIS A 165 -6.10 12.81 5.84
CA HIS A 165 -6.16 12.49 4.40
C HIS A 165 -7.15 13.37 3.63
N GLU A 166 -8.30 13.71 4.23
CA GLU A 166 -9.33 14.53 3.59
C GLU A 166 -8.79 15.89 3.11
N ARG A 167 -7.82 16.45 3.84
CA ARG A 167 -7.43 17.85 3.70
C ARG A 167 -6.11 18.05 2.97
N ASN A 168 -5.22 17.06 3.01
CA ASN A 168 -3.82 17.26 2.69
C ASN A 168 -3.31 16.19 1.73
N ASN A 169 -2.32 16.58 0.92
CA ASN A 169 -1.39 15.60 0.36
C ASN A 169 -0.39 15.28 1.46
N LEU A 170 -0.16 14.00 1.72
CA LEU A 170 0.65 13.51 2.83
C LEU A 170 1.93 12.91 2.28
N VAL A 171 3.05 13.24 2.92
CA VAL A 171 4.37 12.70 2.59
C VAL A 171 4.99 12.19 3.89
N TYR A 172 5.30 10.90 3.91
CA TYR A 172 5.97 10.24 5.02
C TYR A 172 7.36 9.84 4.57
N HIS A 173 8.39 10.36 5.24
CA HIS A 173 9.77 9.95 5.00
C HIS A 173 10.10 8.75 5.88
N VAL A 174 10.68 7.70 5.29
CA VAL A 174 10.97 6.44 5.97
C VAL A 174 12.46 6.15 5.88
N CYS A 175 13.09 5.88 7.03
CA CYS A 175 14.48 5.42 7.12
C CYS A 175 14.49 4.01 7.73
N ILE A 176 14.98 3.02 7.00
CA ILE A 176 15.20 1.63 7.44
C ILE A 176 16.57 1.45 8.07
#